data_AF-A0A1M7CCI0-F1
#
_entry.id   AF-A0A1M7CCI0-F1
#
_cell.length_a   1.000
_cell.length_b   1.000
_cell.length_c   1.000
_cell.angle_alpha   90.00
_cell.angle_beta   90.00
_cell.angle_gamma   90.00
#
_symmetry.space_group_name_H-M   'P 1'
#
loop_
_entity.id
_entity.type
_entity.pdbx_description
1 polymer ?
#
loop_
_entity_poly.entity_id
_entity_poly.type
_entity_poly.pdbx_seq_one_letter_code
_entity_poly.pdbx_strand_id
1 'polypeptide(L)' 'MSERWKYQIKTGLPWGIFMTVFMILFEIKEVSFMDQISKPFFYFKAVAYILLGIFVLGYSSWKSKIKRETK' A
#
# COMPACT_ATOMS: atom_id res chain seq x y z
N MET A 1 -16.17 -2.76 -12.26
CA MET A 1 -14.76 -3.10 -11.94
C MET A 1 -14.55 -4.59 -12.15
N SER A 2 -13.52 -5.02 -12.88
CA SER A 2 -13.23 -6.46 -13.06
C SER A 2 -12.90 -7.14 -11.73
N GLU A 3 -13.14 -8.45 -11.60
CA GLU A 3 -12.76 -9.24 -10.41
C GLU A 3 -11.29 -9.11 -10.03
N ARG A 4 -10.40 -9.02 -11.03
CA ARG A 4 -8.98 -8.72 -10.84
C ARG A 4 -8.79 -7.43 -10.04
N TRP A 5 -9.29 -6.31 -10.55
CA TRP A 5 -9.15 -5.00 -9.91
C TRP A 5 -9.72 -4.97 -8.49
N LYS A 6 -10.88 -5.60 -8.25
CA LYS A 6 -11.45 -5.72 -6.89
C LYS A 6 -10.49 -6.46 -5.95
N TYR A 7 -9.91 -7.57 -6.41
CA TYR A 7 -8.95 -8.33 -5.62
C TYR A 7 -7.66 -7.57 -5.38
N GLN A 8 -7.09 -6.90 -6.39
CA GLN A 8 -5.87 -6.10 -6.27
C GLN A 8 -6.02 -4.98 -5.24
N ILE A 9 -7.15 -4.28 -5.25
CA ILE A 9 -7.42 -3.22 -4.27
C ILE A 9 -7.63 -3.85 -2.88
N LYS A 10 -8.45 -4.90 -2.76
CA LYS A 10 -8.72 -5.57 -1.49
C LYS A 10 -7.46 -6.12 -0.81
N THR A 11 -6.48 -6.58 -1.59
CA THR A 11 -5.23 -7.15 -1.08
C THR A 11 -4.11 -6.11 -0.93
N GLY A 12 -3.99 -5.18 -1.87
CA GLY A 12 -2.90 -4.22 -1.92
C GLY A 12 -3.14 -2.94 -1.12
N LEU A 13 -4.38 -2.47 -1.02
CA LEU A 13 -4.72 -1.24 -0.28
C LEU A 13 -4.39 -1.34 1.22
N PRO A 14 -4.75 -2.43 1.94
CA PRO A 14 -4.39 -2.57 3.35
C PRO A 14 -2.88 -2.50 3.58
N TRP A 15 -2.09 -3.08 2.67
CA TRP A 15 -0.62 -3.02 2.77
C TRP A 15 -0.09 -1.60 2.58
N GLY A 16 -0.59 -0.85 1.60
CA GLY A 16 -0.17 0.54 1.38
C GLY A 16 -0.51 1.46 2.56
N ILE A 17 -1.69 1.28 3.16
CA ILE A 17 -2.08 1.99 4.39
C ILE A 17 -1.17 1.58 5.55
N PHE A 18 -0.94 0.28 5.73
CA PHE A 18 -0.04 -0.24 6.77
C PHE A 18 1.36 0.35 6.65
N MET A 19 1.95 0.38 5.46
CA MET A 19 3.29 0.95 5.24
C MET A 19 3.34 2.44 5.54
N THR A 20 2.28 3.18 5.20
CA THR A 20 2.19 4.62 5.50
C THR A 20 2.15 4.86 7.01
N VAL A 21 1.29 4.14 7.74
CA VAL A 21 1.21 4.24 9.20
C VAL A 21 2.51 3.78 9.86
N PHE A 22 3.12 2.70 9.37
CA PHE A 22 4.36 2.18 9.89
C PHE A 22 5.52 3.18 9.74
N MET A 23 5.63 3.85 8.59
CA MET A 23 6.64 4.89 8.37
C MET A 23 6.47 6.07 9.34
N ILE A 24 5.23 6.47 9.63
CA ILE A 24 4.96 7.54 10.62
C ILE A 24 5.47 7.13 11.99
N LEU A 25 5.13 5.91 12.42
CA LEU A 25 5.53 5.39 13.73
C LEU A 25 7.05 5.22 13.83
N PHE A 26 7.71 4.90 12.72
CA PHE A 26 9.16 4.77 12.68
C PHE A 26 9.86 6.13 12.76
N GLU A 27 9.39 7.13 12.01
CA GLU A 27 9.95 8.47 11.96
C GLU A 27 9.55 9.34 13.18
N ILE A 28 8.63 8.90 14.05
CA ILE A 28 8.11 9.70 15.18
C ILE A 28 9.19 10.10 16.20
N LYS A 29 10.29 9.35 16.27
CA LYS A 29 11.42 9.67 17.14
C LYS A 29 12.28 10.81 16.60
N GLU A 30 12.25 11.05 15.30
CA GLU A 30 13.05 12.08 14.62
C GLU A 30 12.24 13.35 14.35
N VAL A 31 10.97 13.19 13.96
CA VAL A 31 10.09 14.28 13.56
C VAL A 31 8.73 14.09 14.22
N SER A 32 8.19 15.15 14.82
CA SER A 32 6.86 15.09 15.46
C SER A 32 5.78 14.72 14.43
N PHE A 33 4.70 14.06 14.88
CA PHE A 33 3.61 13.64 14.00
C PHE A 33 3.03 14.80 13.17
N MET A 34 2.82 15.96 13.80
CA MET A 34 2.27 17.14 13.13
C MET A 34 3.20 17.68 12.03
N ASP A 35 4.51 17.65 12.27
CA ASP A 35 5.50 18.09 11.29
C ASP A 35 5.63 17.10 10.12
N GLN A 36 5.42 15.81 10.36
CA GLN A 36 5.44 14.80 9.30
C GLN A 36 4.27 14.97 8.34
N ILE A 37 3.04 15.07 8.85
CA ILE A 37 1.84 15.20 8.01
C ILE A 37 1.76 16.57 7.32
N SER A 38 2.42 17.59 7.86
CA SER A 38 2.47 18.91 7.22
C SER A 38 3.35 18.95 5.97
N LYS A 39 4.21 17.93 5.76
CA LYS A 39 5.13 17.89 4.61
C LYS A 39 4.45 17.30 3.37
N PRO A 40 4.47 17.99 2.22
CA PRO A 40 3.94 17.45 0.96
C PRO A 40 4.55 16.10 0.57
N PHE A 41 5.83 15.91 0.90
CA PHE A 41 6.57 14.67 0.62
C PHE A 41 5.98 13.44 1.33
N PHE A 42 5.35 13.63 2.50
CA PHE A 42 4.66 12.56 3.21
C PHE A 42 3.52 11.97 2.37
N TYR A 43 2.69 12.84 1.77
CA TYR A 43 1.59 12.41 0.92
C TYR A 43 2.06 11.74 -0.37
N PHE A 44 3.18 12.21 -0.94
CA PHE A 44 3.79 11.57 -2.10
C PHE A 44 4.25 10.14 -1.77
N LYS A 45 4.93 9.95 -0.64
CA LYS A 45 5.31 8.61 -0.13
C LYS A 45 4.07 7.74 0.11
N ALA A 46 3.03 8.27 0.76
CA ALA A 46 1.80 7.54 1.04
C ALA A 46 1.11 7.05 -0.25
N VAL A 47 0.96 7.93 -1.24
CA VAL A 47 0.42 7.56 -2.56
C VAL A 47 1.31 6.51 -3.23
N ALA A 48 2.64 6.67 -3.19
CA ALA A 48 3.57 5.68 -3.73
C ALA A 48 3.41 4.31 -3.06
N TYR A 49 3.30 4.24 -1.73
CA TYR A 49 3.08 2.98 -1.01
C TYR A 49 1.73 2.33 -1.35
N ILE A 50 0.66 3.12 -1.50
CA ILE A 50 -0.65 2.62 -1.92
C ILE A 50 -0.59 2.06 -3.34
N LEU A 51 0.04 2.78 -4.27
CA LEU A 51 0.21 2.32 -5.65
C LEU A 51 1.06 1.04 -5.69
N LEU A 52 2.18 1.00 -4.97
CA LEU A 52 3.02 -0.19 -4.87
C LEU A 52 2.26 -1.37 -4.25
N GLY A 53 1.47 -1.14 -3.20
CA GLY A 53 0.62 -2.16 -2.61
C GLY A 53 -0.36 -2.75 -3.62
N ILE A 54 -1.09 -1.91 -4.36
CA ILE A 54 -2.11 -2.35 -5.32
C ILE A 54 -1.48 -3.02 -6.55
N PHE A 55 -0.45 -2.40 -7.15
CA PHE A 55 0.15 -2.86 -8.40
C PHE A 55 1.19 -3.95 -8.24
N VAL A 56 1.97 -3.96 -7.17
CA VAL A 56 3.00 -4.99 -6.95
C VAL A 56 2.38 -6.15 -6.18
N LEU A 57 1.91 -5.91 -4.96
CA LEU A 57 1.38 -6.98 -4.11
C LEU A 57 0.01 -7.46 -4.55
N GLY A 58 -0.90 -6.54 -4.87
CA GLY A 58 -2.23 -6.91 -5.33
C GLY A 58 -2.19 -7.70 -6.64
N TYR A 59 -1.34 -7.28 -7.59
CA TYR A 59 -1.16 -7.99 -8.86
C TYR A 59 -0.47 -9.35 -8.68
N SER A 60 0.63 -9.41 -7.91
CA SER A 60 1.36 -10.67 -7.68
C SER A 60 0.48 -11.70 -6.94
N SER A 61 -0.33 -11.23 -5.99
CA SER A 61 -1.31 -12.04 -5.27
C SER A 61 -2.41 -12.55 -6.20
N TRP A 62 -2.93 -11.70 -7.09
CA TRP A 62 -3.92 -12.10 -8.10
C TRP A 62 -3.36 -13.17 -9.04
N LYS A 63 -2.14 -12.96 -9.55
CA LYS A 63 -1.44 -13.94 -10.41
C LYS A 63 -1.25 -15.28 -9.68
N SER A 64 -0.93 -15.22 -8.39
CA SER A 64 -0.78 -16.42 -7.54
C SER A 64 -2.11 -17.13 -7.31
N LYS A 65 -3.22 -16.40 -7.11
CA LYS A 65 -4.58 -16.96 -7.01
C LYS A 65 -4.97 -17.71 -8.28
N ILE A 66 -4.84 -17.08 -9.44
CA ILE A 66 -5.15 -17.72 -10.73
C ILE A 66 -4.30 -18.98 -10.93
N LYS A 67 -3.00 -18.93 -10.61
CA LYS A 67 -2.11 -20.10 -10.72
C LYS A 67 -2.57 -21.27 -9.84
N ARG A 68 -3.18 -21.01 -8.68
CA ARG A 68 -3.74 -22.04 -7.79
C ARG A 68 -5.08 -22.58 -8.30
N GLU A 69 -5.91 -21.74 -8.92
CA GLU A 69 -7.22 -22.13 -9.46
C GLU A 69 -7.13 -22.85 -10.81
N THR A 70 -6.03 -22.68 -11.54
CA THR A 70 -5.77 -23.36 -12.82
C THR A 70 -5.03 -24.70 -12.63
N LYS A 71 -4.56 -24.99 -11.42
CA LYS A 71 -3.90 -26.24 -11.07
C LYS A 71 -4.91 -27.23 -10.50
#